data_AF-A0A4Y2F8C4-F1
#
_entry.id   AF-A0A4Y2F8C4-F1
#
_cell.length_a   1.000
_cell.length_b   1.000
_cell.length_c   1.000
_cell.angle_alpha   90.00
_cell.angle_beta   90.00
_cell.angle_gamma   90.00
#
_symmetry.space_group_name_H-M   'P 1'
#
loop_
_entity.id
_entity.type
_entity.pdbx_description
1 polymer ?
#
loop_
_entity_poly.entity_id
_entity_poly.type
_entity_poly.pdbx_seq_one_letter_code
_entity_poly.pdbx_strand_id
1 'polypeptide(L)'
;MLNFYRRFIPNAAEIQRILYDLVKGKKERDKTTIEWSEAAVQAFQTCKNSIAQAALLAPPNSETKLSLVVDASNTDIAGTHFLDGRDFIIYTDHKPLTFAFKQTGEKTSPRQQRHLEFISQFSTDIRYISGIQNTVADAFSRIDEIGIPSEIDYEEMARAQTDDEELLTLQAANSYLVFKTISLEPHGIPLHCDVSTGIVRPCVPKAFRTTIINVIHSLSHSGAKATANAVNQRFIWTSLKKDCTEFCKWCIPCQKSKVSRHVKSPKGDFSLPSAIFSHIHLDVVGPLPPSKGYRYCLKAVDRFTRRPEVFPVIDEKAKTIADTFYSGWISRFGVPEVITTDQGRNFESDLFPFPCQIFSHY
;
A
#
# COMPACT_ATOMS: atom_id res chain seq x y z
N MET A 1 0.61 1.96 20.69
CA MET A 1 1.55 1.52 19.65
C MET A 1 1.89 0.03 19.78
N LEU A 2 2.41 -0.45 20.93
CA LEU A 2 2.69 -1.89 21.14
C LEU A 2 1.51 -2.81 20.86
N ASN A 3 0.29 -2.48 21.33
CA ASN A 3 -0.90 -3.31 21.07
C ASN A 3 -1.20 -3.51 19.57
N PHE A 4 -0.84 -2.56 18.72
CA PHE A 4 -1.03 -2.64 17.27
C PHE A 4 -0.03 -3.61 16.60
N TYR A 5 1.20 -3.68 17.12
CA TYR A 5 2.28 -4.56 16.61
C TYR A 5 2.38 -5.89 17.38
N ARG A 6 1.47 -6.15 18.32
CA ARG A 6 1.50 -7.32 19.21
C ARG A 6 1.63 -8.65 18.46
N ARG A 7 1.03 -8.78 17.27
CA ARG A 7 1.10 -9.99 16.43
C ARG A 7 2.50 -10.29 15.87
N PHE A 8 3.40 -9.31 15.85
CA PHE A 8 4.74 -9.43 15.28
C PHE A 8 5.85 -9.48 16.35
N ILE A 9 5.47 -9.39 17.64
CA ILE A 9 6.41 -9.37 18.76
C ILE A 9 6.18 -10.65 19.58
N PRO A 10 7.10 -11.64 19.52
CA PRO A 10 7.00 -12.86 20.32
C PRO A 10 6.88 -12.54 21.81
N ASN A 11 6.00 -13.26 22.52
CA ASN A 11 5.79 -13.15 23.96
C ASN A 11 5.49 -11.70 24.46
N ALA A 12 4.93 -10.84 23.60
CA ALA A 12 4.62 -9.46 23.94
C ALA A 12 3.79 -9.28 25.22
N ALA A 13 2.90 -10.23 25.54
CA ALA A 13 2.09 -10.19 26.75
C ALA A 13 2.93 -10.31 28.03
N GLU A 14 3.96 -11.16 28.03
CA GLU A 14 4.84 -11.36 29.18
C GLU A 14 5.73 -10.14 29.41
N ILE A 15 6.28 -9.57 28.34
CA ILE A 15 7.12 -8.37 28.37
C ILE A 15 6.30 -7.17 28.88
N GLN A 16 5.03 -7.06 28.47
CA GLN A 16 4.15 -5.96 28.87
C GLN A 16 3.55 -6.13 30.26
N ARG A 17 3.52 -7.36 30.83
CA ARG A 17 2.87 -7.65 32.12
C ARG A 17 3.36 -6.74 33.23
N ILE A 18 4.67 -6.53 33.33
CA ILE A 18 5.30 -5.68 34.36
C ILE A 18 4.84 -4.22 34.21
N LEU A 19 4.71 -3.73 32.98
CA LEU A 19 4.24 -2.37 32.70
C LEU A 19 2.73 -2.23 32.92
N TYR A 20 1.97 -3.27 32.60
CA TYR A 20 0.53 -3.32 32.82
C TYR A 20 0.21 -3.26 34.32
N ASP A 21 0.94 -4.03 35.14
CA ASP A 21 0.74 -4.07 36.59
C ASP A 21 0.97 -2.71 37.27
N LEU A 22 1.83 -1.84 36.70
CA LEU A 22 2.05 -0.47 37.20
C LEU A 22 0.87 0.49 36.97
N VAL A 23 0.00 0.18 36.01
CA VAL A 23 -1.13 1.03 35.59
C VAL A 23 -2.48 0.38 35.87
N LYS A 24 -2.48 -0.90 36.24
CA LYS A 24 -3.67 -1.69 36.55
C LYS A 24 -4.51 -1.02 37.64
N GLY A 25 -5.76 -0.71 37.32
CA GLY A 25 -6.71 -0.09 38.25
C GLY A 25 -6.63 1.44 38.35
N LYS A 26 -5.70 2.10 37.65
CA LYS A 26 -5.64 3.56 37.58
C LYS A 26 -6.68 4.10 36.58
N LYS A 27 -7.29 5.25 36.91
CA LYS A 27 -8.27 5.92 36.02
C LYS A 27 -7.55 6.71 34.93
N GLU A 28 -8.24 6.91 33.81
CA GLU A 28 -7.74 7.76 32.73
C GLU A 28 -7.44 9.18 33.27
N ARG A 29 -6.23 9.71 32.98
CA ARG A 29 -5.70 11.01 33.49
C ARG A 29 -5.39 11.08 34.99
N ASP A 30 -5.20 9.95 35.65
CA ASP A 30 -4.65 9.90 37.01
C ASP A 30 -3.24 10.52 37.05
N LYS A 31 -3.01 11.42 38.01
CA LYS A 31 -1.74 12.15 38.22
C LYS A 31 -0.83 11.46 39.24
N THR A 32 -1.20 10.29 39.76
CA THR A 32 -0.36 9.52 40.69
C THR A 32 0.97 9.18 40.05
N THR A 33 2.06 9.62 40.69
CA THR A 33 3.43 9.31 40.26
C THR A 33 3.63 7.80 40.21
N ILE A 34 4.13 7.29 39.08
CA ILE A 34 4.47 5.88 38.91
C ILE A 34 5.93 5.71 39.32
N GLU A 35 6.18 4.83 40.29
CA GLU A 35 7.53 4.44 40.67
C GLU A 35 8.07 3.42 39.66
N TRP A 36 9.16 3.77 39.00
CA TRP A 36 9.80 2.92 38.00
C TRP A 36 10.84 2.03 38.67
N SER A 37 10.50 0.76 38.86
CA SER A 37 11.48 -0.24 39.28
C SER A 37 12.49 -0.54 38.17
N GLU A 38 13.67 -1.04 38.52
CA GLU A 38 14.69 -1.44 37.55
C GLU A 38 14.16 -2.47 36.53
N ALA A 39 13.33 -3.42 37.00
CA ALA A 39 12.63 -4.38 36.15
C ALA A 39 11.63 -3.71 35.20
N ALA A 40 10.93 -2.65 35.63
CA ALA A 40 10.01 -1.91 34.77
C ALA A 40 10.76 -1.08 33.70
N VAL A 41 11.90 -0.49 34.05
CA VAL A 41 12.77 0.20 33.08
C VAL A 41 13.30 -0.77 32.04
N GLN A 42 13.75 -1.96 32.46
CA GLN A 42 14.18 -3.00 31.53
C GLN A 42 13.03 -3.48 30.63
N ALA A 43 11.84 -3.74 31.19
CA ALA A 43 10.67 -4.15 30.41
C ALA A 43 10.27 -3.07 29.38
N PHE A 44 10.35 -1.80 29.75
CA PHE A 44 10.09 -0.67 28.85
C PHE A 44 11.11 -0.59 27.70
N GLN A 45 12.40 -0.72 28.00
CA GLN A 45 13.44 -0.72 26.97
C GLN A 45 13.33 -1.94 26.04
N THR A 46 13.02 -3.11 26.58
CA THR A 46 12.76 -4.32 25.79
C THR A 46 11.56 -4.11 24.86
N CYS A 47 10.45 -3.58 25.37
CA CYS A 47 9.28 -3.21 24.58
C CYS A 47 9.61 -2.22 23.45
N LYS A 48 10.42 -1.20 23.74
CA LYS A 48 10.87 -0.21 22.76
C LYS A 48 11.74 -0.84 21.67
N ASN A 49 12.69 -1.69 22.06
CA ASN A 49 13.58 -2.40 21.13
C ASN A 49 12.81 -3.41 20.28
N SER A 50 11.86 -4.15 20.86
CA SER A 50 11.00 -5.07 20.13
C SER A 50 10.13 -4.38 19.09
N ILE A 51 9.60 -3.18 19.37
CA ILE A 51 8.89 -2.38 18.34
C ILE A 51 9.87 -1.96 17.23
N ALA A 52 11.04 -1.45 17.60
CA ALA A 52 12.04 -0.99 16.63
C ALA A 52 12.50 -2.11 15.70
N GLN A 53 12.63 -3.33 16.23
CA GLN A 53 12.99 -4.53 15.47
C GLN A 53 11.80 -5.13 14.69
N ALA A 54 10.57 -5.08 15.21
CA ALA A 54 9.38 -5.55 14.50
C ALA A 54 9.03 -4.71 13.27
N ALA A 55 9.45 -3.43 13.25
CA ALA A 55 9.30 -2.52 12.11
C ALA A 55 10.44 -2.64 11.08
N LEU A 56 11.50 -3.38 11.39
CA LEU A 56 12.53 -3.73 10.41
C LEU A 56 12.04 -4.94 9.62
N LEU A 57 11.25 -4.68 8.57
CA LEU A 57 11.39 -5.45 7.35
C LEU A 57 12.87 -5.34 6.99
N ALA A 58 13.67 -6.35 7.34
CA ALA A 58 15.07 -6.38 6.95
C ALA A 58 15.10 -6.15 5.43
N PRO A 59 15.82 -5.13 4.93
CA PRO A 59 15.97 -4.99 3.49
C PRO A 59 16.53 -6.32 2.98
N PRO A 60 16.00 -6.87 1.88
CA PRO A 60 16.47 -8.14 1.35
C PRO A 60 17.98 -8.05 1.17
N ASN A 61 18.72 -8.95 1.82
CA ASN A 61 20.17 -8.94 1.77
C ASN A 61 20.61 -9.15 0.32
N SER A 62 21.26 -8.14 -0.27
CA SER A 62 21.68 -8.15 -1.67
C SER A 62 22.72 -9.22 -1.99
N GLU A 63 23.39 -9.77 -0.99
CA GLU A 63 24.41 -10.82 -1.13
C GLU A 63 23.81 -12.24 -1.03
N THR A 64 22.54 -12.37 -0.61
CA THR A 64 21.89 -13.68 -0.48
C THR A 64 21.20 -14.07 -1.78
N LYS A 65 21.31 -15.35 -2.15
CA LYS A 65 20.64 -15.88 -3.33
C LYS A 65 19.14 -15.89 -3.10
N LEU A 66 18.40 -15.22 -3.97
CA LEU A 66 16.95 -15.19 -3.92
C LEU A 66 16.38 -16.54 -4.37
N SER A 67 15.31 -16.98 -3.72
CA SER A 67 14.51 -18.14 -4.13
C SER A 67 13.03 -17.81 -4.09
N LEU A 68 12.31 -18.23 -5.13
CA LEU A 68 10.86 -18.17 -5.21
C LEU A 68 10.29 -19.55 -4.93
N VAL A 69 9.26 -19.66 -4.09
CA VAL A 69 8.57 -20.91 -3.79
C VAL A 69 7.14 -20.77 -4.27
N VAL A 70 6.67 -21.72 -5.08
CA VAL A 70 5.36 -21.67 -5.74
C VAL A 70 4.58 -22.98 -5.57
N ASP A 71 3.27 -22.88 -5.55
CA ASP A 71 2.34 -24.01 -5.60
C ASP A 71 1.33 -23.85 -6.76
N ALA A 72 0.40 -24.79 -6.89
CA ALA A 72 -0.64 -24.77 -7.92
C ALA A 72 -1.91 -24.00 -7.48
N SER A 73 -1.77 -22.91 -6.73
CA SER A 73 -2.91 -22.10 -6.29
C SER A 73 -3.28 -20.99 -7.29
N ASN A 74 -4.53 -20.53 -7.22
CA ASN A 74 -5.03 -19.38 -7.98
C ASN A 74 -4.74 -18.04 -7.28
N THR A 75 -3.84 -18.02 -6.30
CA THR A 75 -3.59 -16.87 -5.44
C THR A 75 -2.10 -16.61 -5.34
N ASP A 76 -1.67 -15.46 -5.80
CA ASP A 76 -0.27 -15.05 -5.82
C ASP A 76 -0.06 -13.83 -4.91
N ILE A 77 1.00 -13.88 -4.10
CA ILE A 77 1.54 -12.71 -3.40
C ILE A 77 2.98 -12.57 -3.85
N ALA A 78 3.20 -11.84 -4.94
CA ALA A 78 4.54 -11.56 -5.44
C ALA A 78 4.64 -10.11 -5.93
N GLY A 79 5.68 -9.40 -5.48
CA GLY A 79 6.07 -8.12 -6.05
C GLY A 79 7.01 -8.34 -7.25
N THR A 80 6.49 -8.20 -8.47
CA THR A 80 7.27 -8.35 -9.72
C THR A 80 8.54 -7.51 -9.75
N HIS A 81 8.52 -6.31 -9.16
CA HIS A 81 9.68 -5.41 -9.06
C HIS A 81 10.89 -5.97 -8.30
N PHE A 82 10.72 -7.01 -7.47
CA PHE A 82 11.84 -7.62 -6.74
C PHE A 82 12.60 -8.69 -7.55
N LEU A 83 12.01 -9.18 -8.64
CA LEU A 83 12.55 -10.29 -9.44
C LEU A 83 13.28 -9.82 -10.71
N ASP A 84 12.95 -8.64 -11.23
CA ASP A 84 13.54 -8.12 -12.46
C ASP A 84 15.07 -7.92 -12.35
N GLY A 85 15.80 -8.53 -13.28
CA GLY A 85 17.25 -8.38 -13.41
C GLY A 85 18.09 -9.12 -12.34
N ARG A 86 17.51 -10.06 -11.59
CA ARG A 86 18.22 -10.87 -10.58
C ARG A 86 18.17 -12.35 -10.92
N ASP A 87 19.25 -13.07 -10.62
CA ASP A 87 19.29 -14.53 -10.70
C ASP A 87 18.64 -15.16 -9.45
N PHE A 88 17.60 -15.97 -9.65
CA PHE A 88 16.91 -16.67 -8.57
C PHE A 88 16.46 -18.08 -8.95
N ILE A 89 16.24 -18.92 -7.94
CA ILE A 89 15.79 -20.32 -8.10
C ILE A 89 14.30 -20.41 -7.85
N ILE A 90 13.56 -21.15 -8.68
CA ILE A 90 12.13 -21.44 -8.48
C ILE A 90 11.98 -22.84 -7.88
N TYR A 91 11.34 -22.94 -6.72
CA TYR A 91 10.95 -24.21 -6.09
C TYR A 91 9.46 -24.46 -6.30
N THR A 92 9.13 -25.66 -6.77
CA THR A 92 7.74 -26.09 -7.00
C THR A 92 7.52 -27.51 -6.52
N ASP A 93 6.31 -27.80 -6.03
CA ASP A 93 5.82 -29.15 -5.74
C ASP A 93 5.33 -29.89 -7.00
N HIS A 94 5.35 -29.24 -8.16
CA HIS A 94 4.93 -29.83 -9.42
C HIS A 94 6.13 -30.37 -10.21
N LYS A 95 6.52 -31.62 -9.92
CA LYS A 95 7.68 -32.31 -10.52
C LYS A 95 7.81 -32.21 -12.04
N PRO A 96 6.74 -32.28 -12.86
CA PRO A 96 6.88 -32.11 -14.31
C PRO A 96 7.47 -30.77 -14.76
N LEU A 97 7.32 -29.69 -13.99
CA LEU A 97 7.82 -28.36 -14.37
C LEU A 97 9.36 -28.26 -14.34
N THR A 98 10.06 -29.12 -13.60
CA THR A 98 11.53 -29.15 -13.62
C THR A 98 12.11 -29.53 -14.98
N PHE A 99 11.28 -30.13 -15.84
CA PHE A 99 11.66 -30.51 -17.20
C PHE A 99 11.10 -29.55 -18.26
N ALA A 100 10.33 -28.53 -17.88
CA ALA A 100 9.59 -27.70 -18.82
C ALA A 100 10.50 -26.98 -19.83
N PHE A 101 11.67 -26.48 -19.38
CA PHE A 101 12.67 -25.86 -20.26
C PHE A 101 13.59 -26.84 -20.99
N LYS A 102 13.49 -28.15 -20.69
CA LYS A 102 14.30 -29.22 -21.29
C LYS A 102 13.54 -30.03 -22.33
N GLN A 103 12.23 -29.82 -22.47
CA GLN A 103 11.41 -30.53 -23.46
C GLN A 103 11.63 -29.95 -24.87
N THR A 104 11.73 -30.83 -25.87
CA THR A 104 11.76 -30.44 -27.28
C THR A 104 10.41 -29.87 -27.70
N GLY A 105 10.42 -28.76 -28.44
CA GLY A 105 9.25 -27.92 -28.74
C GLY A 105 8.08 -28.62 -29.46
N GLU A 106 8.28 -29.82 -29.99
CA GLU A 106 7.23 -30.61 -30.68
C GLU A 106 6.12 -31.10 -29.73
N LYS A 107 6.35 -31.16 -28.41
CA LYS A 107 5.38 -31.69 -27.43
C LYS A 107 4.62 -30.62 -26.63
N THR A 108 4.94 -29.34 -26.82
CA THR A 108 4.34 -28.23 -26.06
C THR A 108 3.30 -27.49 -26.88
N SER A 109 2.12 -27.24 -26.31
CA SER A 109 1.11 -26.41 -26.97
C SER A 109 1.64 -24.96 -27.15
N PRO A 110 1.16 -24.21 -28.17
CA PRO A 110 1.55 -22.81 -28.36
C PRO A 110 1.29 -21.93 -27.13
N ARG A 111 0.27 -22.25 -26.33
CA ARG A 111 -0.02 -21.55 -25.07
C ARG A 111 1.06 -21.80 -24.03
N GLN A 112 1.47 -23.05 -23.83
CA GLN A 112 2.55 -23.41 -22.90
C GLN A 112 3.87 -22.77 -23.31
N GLN A 113 4.17 -22.77 -24.61
CA GLN A 113 5.40 -22.16 -25.14
C GLN A 113 5.48 -20.67 -24.81
N ARG A 114 4.39 -19.89 -24.99
CA ARG A 114 4.34 -18.47 -24.62
C ARG A 114 4.52 -18.24 -23.12
N HIS A 115 3.96 -19.11 -22.27
CA HIS A 115 4.12 -19.00 -20.82
C HIS A 115 5.56 -19.31 -20.41
N LEU A 116 6.18 -20.33 -21.00
CA LEU A 116 7.58 -20.66 -20.74
C LEU A 116 8.52 -19.56 -21.24
N GLU A 117 8.26 -18.98 -22.42
CA GLU A 117 9.01 -17.84 -22.94
C GLU A 117 8.93 -16.64 -21.98
N PHE A 118 7.75 -16.34 -21.46
CA PHE A 118 7.58 -15.29 -20.44
C PHE A 118 8.36 -15.60 -19.15
N ILE A 119 8.21 -16.80 -18.59
CA ILE A 119 8.92 -17.22 -17.36
C ILE A 119 10.45 -17.19 -17.59
N SER A 120 10.92 -17.55 -18.79
CA SER A 120 12.34 -17.54 -19.14
C SER A 120 13.00 -16.15 -19.09
N GLN A 121 12.21 -15.08 -19.18
CA GLN A 121 12.71 -13.70 -19.01
C GLN A 121 13.16 -13.44 -17.56
N PHE A 122 12.69 -14.23 -16.60
CA PHE A 122 13.01 -14.09 -15.19
C PHE A 122 13.96 -15.19 -14.69
N SER A 123 13.64 -16.47 -14.89
CA SER A 123 14.51 -17.58 -14.50
C SER A 123 14.17 -18.88 -15.23
N THR A 124 15.19 -19.74 -15.39
CA THR A 124 15.08 -21.09 -15.94
C THR A 124 15.49 -22.20 -14.95
N ASP A 125 15.98 -21.84 -13.75
CA ASP A 125 16.36 -22.80 -12.70
C ASP A 125 15.14 -23.18 -11.86
N ILE A 126 14.40 -24.21 -12.31
CA ILE A 126 13.25 -24.78 -11.61
C ILE A 126 13.65 -26.09 -10.91
N ARG A 127 13.43 -26.16 -9.60
CA ARG A 127 13.73 -27.32 -8.75
C ARG A 127 12.48 -27.84 -8.05
N TYR A 128 12.43 -29.15 -7.87
CA TYR A 128 11.34 -29.82 -7.16
C TYR A 128 11.57 -29.77 -5.66
N ILE A 129 10.53 -29.44 -4.89
CA ILE A 129 10.43 -29.64 -3.45
C ILE A 129 9.22 -30.53 -3.17
N SER A 130 9.27 -31.42 -2.17
CA SER A 130 8.09 -32.23 -1.85
C SER A 130 6.98 -31.36 -1.26
N GLY A 131 5.71 -31.65 -1.55
CA GLY A 131 4.58 -30.87 -1.02
C GLY A 131 4.58 -30.75 0.51
N ILE A 132 4.95 -31.83 1.22
CA ILE A 132 5.11 -31.84 2.69
C ILE A 132 6.15 -30.82 3.18
N GLN A 133 7.18 -30.56 2.37
CA GLN A 133 8.24 -29.58 2.66
C GLN A 133 7.91 -28.19 2.09
N ASN A 134 6.85 -28.04 1.29
CA ASN A 134 6.40 -26.79 0.69
C ASN A 134 5.54 -25.94 1.65
N THR A 135 5.85 -26.01 2.96
CA THR A 135 4.99 -25.49 4.03
C THR A 135 4.70 -24.00 3.91
N VAL A 136 5.61 -23.23 3.31
CA VAL A 136 5.44 -21.77 3.14
C VAL A 136 4.40 -21.48 2.06
N ALA A 137 4.54 -22.05 0.86
CA ALA A 137 3.56 -21.83 -0.22
C ALA A 137 2.19 -22.41 0.16
N ASP A 138 2.16 -23.61 0.76
CA ASP A 138 0.94 -24.24 1.27
C ASP A 138 0.23 -23.38 2.34
N ALA A 139 0.96 -22.77 3.27
CA ALA A 139 0.36 -21.93 4.30
C ALA A 139 -0.29 -20.67 3.71
N PHE A 140 0.29 -20.12 2.63
CA PHE A 140 -0.27 -18.94 1.96
C PHE A 140 -1.42 -19.28 1.01
N SER A 141 -1.42 -20.44 0.36
CA SER A 141 -2.56 -20.87 -0.46
C SER A 141 -3.76 -21.36 0.36
N ARG A 142 -3.53 -21.81 1.59
CA ARG A 142 -4.55 -22.22 2.56
C ARG A 142 -4.90 -21.13 3.58
N ILE A 143 -4.62 -19.86 3.26
CA ILE A 143 -4.92 -18.75 4.18
C ILE A 143 -6.41 -18.66 4.55
N ASP A 144 -7.29 -19.19 3.69
CA ASP A 144 -8.73 -19.32 3.96
C ASP A 144 -9.08 -20.53 4.87
N GLU A 145 -8.20 -21.52 5.05
CA GLU A 145 -8.38 -22.68 5.96
C GLU A 145 -7.87 -22.41 7.39
N ILE A 146 -6.98 -21.42 7.55
CA ILE A 146 -6.58 -20.96 8.88
C ILE A 146 -7.78 -20.23 9.47
N GLY A 147 -8.52 -20.93 10.32
CA GLY A 147 -9.60 -20.37 11.13
C GLY A 147 -9.04 -19.25 12.01
N ILE A 148 -9.03 -18.04 11.46
CA ILE A 148 -9.01 -16.81 12.25
C ILE A 148 -10.19 -16.98 13.24
N PRO A 149 -10.02 -16.72 14.55
CA PRO A 149 -11.17 -16.64 15.44
C PRO A 149 -12.11 -15.62 14.83
N SER A 150 -13.17 -16.07 14.17
CA SER A 150 -14.07 -15.16 13.49
C SER A 150 -14.74 -14.38 14.61
N GLU A 151 -14.61 -13.05 14.61
CA GLU A 151 -15.52 -12.19 15.39
C GLU A 151 -16.99 -12.42 15.01
N ILE A 152 -17.25 -13.24 13.98
CA ILE A 152 -18.55 -13.67 13.50
C ILE A 152 -18.92 -14.97 14.22
N ASP A 153 -19.91 -14.89 15.11
CA ASP A 153 -20.58 -16.06 15.68
C ASP A 153 -21.63 -16.57 14.68
N TYR A 154 -21.31 -17.67 14.01
CA TYR A 154 -22.19 -18.29 13.02
C TYR A 154 -23.42 -18.95 13.66
N GLU A 155 -23.34 -19.38 14.93
CA GLU A 155 -24.48 -19.98 15.62
C GLU A 155 -25.49 -18.92 16.03
N GLU A 156 -25.02 -17.79 16.56
CA GLU A 156 -25.87 -16.64 16.87
C GLU A 156 -26.50 -16.07 15.60
N MET A 157 -25.74 -16.01 14.50
CA MET A 157 -26.27 -15.61 13.20
C MET A 157 -27.35 -16.58 12.70
N ALA A 158 -27.14 -17.90 12.82
CA ALA A 158 -28.12 -18.90 12.44
C ALA A 158 -29.41 -18.80 13.27
N ARG A 159 -29.30 -18.52 14.59
CA ARG A 159 -30.47 -18.24 15.43
C ARG A 159 -31.21 -16.99 14.95
N ALA A 160 -30.47 -15.90 14.68
CA ALA A 160 -31.04 -14.65 14.19
C ALA A 160 -31.68 -14.75 12.80
N GLN A 161 -31.34 -15.76 11.98
CA GLN A 161 -32.02 -16.02 10.71
C GLN A 161 -33.45 -16.56 10.89
N THR A 162 -33.75 -17.20 12.03
CA THR A 162 -35.08 -17.81 12.28
C THR A 162 -36.18 -16.76 12.28
N ASP A 163 -35.87 -15.55 12.77
CA ASP A 163 -36.82 -14.44 12.90
C ASP A 163 -36.64 -13.37 11.79
N ASP A 164 -35.87 -13.65 10.74
CA ASP A 164 -35.54 -12.66 9.71
C ASP A 164 -36.58 -12.62 8.57
N GLU A 165 -37.47 -11.62 8.60
CA GLU A 165 -38.46 -11.38 7.54
C GLU A 165 -37.82 -11.11 6.17
N GLU A 166 -36.59 -10.55 6.12
CA GLU A 166 -35.89 -10.28 4.87
C GLU A 166 -35.44 -11.58 4.21
N LEU A 167 -35.06 -12.58 5.00
CA LEU A 167 -34.70 -13.91 4.50
C LEU A 167 -35.91 -14.60 3.86
N LEU A 168 -37.07 -14.54 4.51
CA LEU A 168 -38.32 -15.09 3.95
C LEU A 168 -38.69 -14.40 2.63
N THR A 169 -38.54 -13.08 2.58
CA THR A 169 -38.79 -12.29 1.37
C THR A 169 -37.82 -12.65 0.25
N LEU A 170 -36.54 -12.85 0.56
CA LEU A 170 -35.51 -13.26 -0.39
C LEU A 170 -35.74 -14.66 -0.95
N GLN A 171 -36.20 -15.60 -0.12
CA GLN A 171 -36.55 -16.96 -0.53
C GLN A 171 -37.82 -16.99 -1.40
N ALA A 172 -38.79 -16.13 -1.10
CA ALA A 172 -40.03 -16.01 -1.89
C ALA A 172 -39.85 -15.20 -3.19
N ALA A 173 -38.85 -14.33 -3.24
CA ALA A 173 -38.53 -13.56 -4.43
C ALA A 173 -38.04 -14.49 -5.55
N ASN A 174 -38.61 -14.34 -6.74
CA ASN A 174 -38.27 -15.12 -7.94
C ASN A 174 -36.90 -14.67 -8.50
N SER A 175 -35.86 -14.87 -7.70
CA SER A 175 -34.48 -14.49 -7.95
C SER A 175 -33.68 -15.69 -8.46
N TYR A 176 -32.52 -15.43 -9.05
CA TYR A 176 -31.56 -16.46 -9.47
C TYR A 176 -30.82 -17.12 -8.30
N LEU A 177 -31.21 -16.81 -7.06
CA LEU A 177 -30.59 -17.35 -5.84
C LEU A 177 -31.11 -18.76 -5.58
N VAL A 178 -30.23 -19.63 -5.07
CA VAL A 178 -30.55 -21.02 -4.75
C VAL A 178 -30.25 -21.19 -3.28
N PHE A 179 -31.29 -21.22 -2.45
CA PHE A 179 -31.14 -21.33 -1.01
C PHE A 179 -31.01 -22.80 -0.59
N LYS A 180 -30.03 -23.08 0.28
CA LYS A 180 -29.82 -24.37 0.92
C LYS A 180 -29.53 -24.17 2.40
N THR A 181 -30.14 -25.00 3.23
CA THR A 181 -29.85 -25.05 4.66
C THR A 181 -28.64 -25.96 4.89
N ILE A 182 -27.66 -25.45 5.63
CA ILE A 182 -26.44 -26.18 6.03
C ILE A 182 -26.45 -26.29 7.54
N SER A 183 -26.26 -27.49 8.07
CA SER A 183 -26.18 -27.70 9.52
C SER A 183 -24.75 -27.43 10.00
N LEU A 184 -24.61 -26.49 10.94
CA LEU A 184 -23.33 -26.16 11.56
C LEU A 184 -22.95 -27.23 12.58
N GLU A 185 -21.78 -27.87 12.41
CA GLU A 185 -21.22 -28.76 13.43
C GLU A 185 -20.53 -27.97 14.54
N PRO A 186 -20.56 -28.45 15.81
CA PRO A 186 -21.07 -29.75 16.28
C PRO A 186 -22.56 -29.76 16.69
N HIS A 187 -23.22 -28.60 16.76
CA HIS A 187 -24.57 -28.48 17.36
C HIS A 187 -25.73 -28.67 16.38
N GLY A 188 -25.46 -28.86 15.09
CA GLY A 188 -26.46 -29.15 14.05
C GLY A 188 -27.37 -27.96 13.72
N ILE A 189 -26.99 -26.73 14.09
CA ILE A 189 -27.85 -25.55 13.94
C ILE A 189 -28.02 -25.23 12.44
N PRO A 190 -29.26 -25.08 11.95
CA PRO A 190 -29.51 -24.81 10.53
C PRO A 190 -29.13 -23.37 10.16
N LEU A 191 -28.20 -23.21 9.23
CA LEU A 191 -27.81 -21.93 8.64
C LEU A 191 -28.31 -21.87 7.18
N HIS A 192 -29.10 -20.87 6.86
CA HIS A 192 -29.60 -20.62 5.51
C HIS A 192 -28.54 -19.89 4.68
N CYS A 193 -28.15 -20.51 3.58
CA CYS A 193 -27.12 -20.03 2.67
C CYS A 193 -27.62 -19.99 1.24
N ASP A 194 -27.11 -19.06 0.43
CA ASP A 194 -27.19 -19.15 -1.03
C ASP A 194 -26.02 -19.97 -1.59
N VAL A 195 -26.30 -20.80 -2.59
CA VAL A 195 -25.32 -21.63 -3.31
C VAL A 195 -25.35 -21.41 -4.82
N SER A 196 -26.11 -20.41 -5.32
CA SER A 196 -26.28 -20.16 -6.76
C SER A 196 -24.98 -19.92 -7.53
N THR A 197 -23.94 -19.40 -6.86
CA THR A 197 -22.64 -19.08 -7.48
C THR A 197 -21.61 -20.20 -7.36
N GLY A 198 -21.99 -21.38 -6.85
CA GLY A 198 -21.06 -22.48 -6.56
C GLY A 198 -20.22 -22.28 -5.28
N ILE A 199 -20.42 -21.16 -4.58
CA ILE A 199 -19.81 -20.85 -3.29
C ILE A 199 -20.95 -20.73 -2.28
N VAL A 200 -20.78 -21.31 -1.10
CA VAL A 200 -21.72 -21.20 0.01
C VAL A 200 -21.63 -19.80 0.61
N ARG A 201 -22.72 -19.04 0.55
CA ARG A 201 -22.81 -17.67 1.07
C ARG A 201 -23.93 -17.57 2.11
N PRO A 202 -23.61 -17.47 3.41
CA PRO A 202 -24.64 -17.29 4.44
C PRO A 202 -25.44 -16.01 4.20
N CYS A 203 -26.75 -16.12 4.42
CA CYS A 203 -27.63 -14.96 4.41
C CYS A 203 -27.44 -14.19 5.72
N VAL A 204 -27.24 -12.88 5.66
CA VAL A 204 -26.84 -12.12 6.85
C VAL A 204 -28.01 -11.28 7.41
N PRO A 205 -28.47 -11.58 8.64
CA PRO A 205 -29.44 -10.74 9.35
C PRO A 205 -28.87 -9.36 9.64
N LYS A 206 -29.76 -8.37 9.76
CA LYS A 206 -29.38 -6.96 9.89
C LYS A 206 -28.39 -6.68 11.04
N ALA A 207 -28.51 -7.39 12.16
CA ALA A 207 -27.64 -7.25 13.32
C ALA A 207 -26.15 -7.56 13.03
N PHE A 208 -25.87 -8.49 12.11
CA PHE A 208 -24.51 -8.97 11.82
C PHE A 208 -23.83 -8.21 10.69
N ARG A 209 -24.57 -7.44 9.87
CA ARG A 209 -24.06 -6.78 8.67
C ARG A 209 -22.88 -5.86 8.98
N THR A 210 -23.00 -5.01 10.00
CA THR A 210 -21.93 -4.06 10.36
C THR A 210 -20.66 -4.78 10.81
N THR A 211 -20.80 -5.84 11.62
CA THR A 211 -19.68 -6.67 12.10
C THR A 211 -18.96 -7.32 10.92
N ILE A 212 -19.70 -7.96 10.01
CA ILE A 212 -19.14 -8.63 8.83
C ILE A 212 -18.44 -7.64 7.90
N ILE A 213 -19.07 -6.50 7.62
CA ILE A 213 -18.43 -5.45 6.81
C ILE A 213 -17.17 -4.96 7.50
N ASN A 214 -17.18 -4.75 8.82
CA ASN A 214 -16.02 -4.28 9.56
C ASN A 214 -14.85 -5.25 9.51
N VAL A 215 -15.11 -6.55 9.72
CA VAL A 215 -14.09 -7.61 9.66
C VAL A 215 -13.41 -7.61 8.29
N ILE A 216 -14.19 -7.61 7.20
CA ILE A 216 -13.64 -7.68 5.84
C ILE A 216 -12.98 -6.35 5.43
N HIS A 217 -13.61 -5.22 5.75
CA HIS A 217 -13.09 -3.90 5.41
C HIS A 217 -11.77 -3.60 6.15
N SER A 218 -11.67 -3.95 7.43
CA SER A 218 -10.51 -3.64 8.26
C SER A 218 -9.24 -4.41 7.90
N LEU A 219 -9.32 -5.44 7.04
CA LEU A 219 -8.15 -6.13 6.53
C LEU A 219 -7.24 -5.21 5.71
N SER A 220 -7.82 -4.28 4.95
CA SER A 220 -7.07 -3.44 4.01
C SER A 220 -7.63 -2.03 3.79
N HIS A 221 -8.73 -1.66 4.47
CA HIS A 221 -9.44 -0.38 4.26
C HIS A 221 -9.75 -0.10 2.78
N SER A 222 -10.15 -1.15 2.06
CA SER A 222 -10.44 -1.10 0.64
C SER A 222 -11.60 -0.13 0.33
N GLY A 223 -11.65 0.38 -0.90
CA GLY A 223 -12.73 1.26 -1.34
C GLY A 223 -14.09 0.54 -1.40
N ALA A 224 -15.19 1.30 -1.33
CA ALA A 224 -16.56 0.77 -1.23
C ALA A 224 -16.89 -0.37 -2.22
N LYS A 225 -16.49 -0.22 -3.49
CA LYS A 225 -16.70 -1.26 -4.52
C LYS A 225 -15.93 -2.55 -4.22
N ALA A 226 -14.67 -2.41 -3.82
CA ALA A 226 -13.81 -3.56 -3.50
C ALA A 226 -14.30 -4.26 -2.22
N THR A 227 -14.67 -3.50 -1.19
CA THR A 227 -15.28 -4.05 0.03
C THR A 227 -16.58 -4.80 -0.30
N ALA A 228 -17.49 -4.20 -1.06
CA ALA A 228 -18.74 -4.86 -1.46
C ALA A 228 -18.51 -6.16 -2.24
N ASN A 229 -17.52 -6.19 -3.14
CA ASN A 229 -17.17 -7.40 -3.89
C ASN A 229 -16.62 -8.50 -2.96
N ALA A 230 -15.71 -8.15 -2.04
CA ALA A 230 -15.11 -9.10 -1.11
C ALA A 230 -16.13 -9.70 -0.12
N VAL A 231 -17.10 -8.88 0.32
CA VAL A 231 -18.22 -9.32 1.14
C VAL A 231 -19.15 -10.23 0.33
N ASN A 232 -19.53 -9.84 -0.90
CA ASN A 232 -20.45 -10.61 -1.76
C ASN A 232 -19.91 -11.97 -2.21
N GLN A 233 -18.60 -12.19 -2.15
CA GLN A 233 -17.98 -13.51 -2.38
C GLN A 233 -18.25 -14.49 -1.23
N ARG A 234 -18.53 -14.00 -0.03
CA ARG A 234 -18.63 -14.81 1.20
C ARG A 234 -20.02 -14.77 1.85
N PHE A 235 -20.77 -13.68 1.65
CA PHE A 235 -22.04 -13.40 2.34
C PHE A 235 -23.05 -12.77 1.38
N ILE A 236 -24.34 -12.82 1.72
CA ILE A 236 -25.41 -12.24 0.90
C ILE A 236 -26.54 -11.62 1.73
N TRP A 237 -27.08 -10.49 1.26
CA TRP A 237 -28.34 -9.85 1.70
C TRP A 237 -28.77 -8.78 0.67
N THR A 238 -29.98 -8.22 0.76
CA THR A 238 -30.54 -7.34 -0.30
C THR A 238 -29.75 -6.04 -0.50
N SER A 239 -29.39 -5.36 0.60
CA SER A 239 -28.78 -4.03 0.62
C SER A 239 -27.24 -4.04 0.65
N LEU A 240 -26.58 -5.16 0.35
CA LEU A 240 -25.13 -5.36 0.56
C LEU A 240 -24.25 -4.24 0.02
N LYS A 241 -24.45 -3.86 -1.24
CA LYS A 241 -23.65 -2.79 -1.87
C LYS A 241 -23.88 -1.43 -1.21
N LYS A 242 -25.12 -1.14 -0.82
CA LYS A 242 -25.50 0.11 -0.16
C LYS A 242 -24.85 0.19 1.22
N ASP A 243 -24.98 -0.87 2.01
CA ASP A 243 -24.47 -0.94 3.38
C ASP A 243 -22.93 -0.85 3.40
N CYS A 244 -22.24 -1.54 2.49
CA CYS A 244 -20.79 -1.42 2.35
C CYS A 244 -20.36 0.00 1.97
N THR A 245 -21.13 0.67 1.09
CA THR A 245 -20.83 2.03 0.67
C THR A 245 -21.04 3.03 1.80
N GLU A 246 -22.12 2.88 2.57
CA GLU A 246 -22.38 3.70 3.75
C GLU A 246 -21.30 3.46 4.81
N PHE A 247 -20.96 2.22 5.13
CA PHE A 247 -19.90 1.89 6.09
C PHE A 247 -18.56 2.56 5.74
N CYS A 248 -18.14 2.50 4.47
CA CYS A 248 -16.90 3.12 4.01
C CYS A 248 -16.88 4.66 4.17
N LYS A 249 -18.05 5.32 4.22
CA LYS A 249 -18.15 6.77 4.49
C LYS A 249 -17.92 7.10 5.96
N TRP A 250 -18.28 6.21 6.87
CA TRP A 250 -18.15 6.43 8.32
C TRP A 250 -16.83 5.90 8.89
N CYS A 251 -16.09 5.08 8.15
CA CYS A 251 -14.81 4.55 8.56
C CYS A 251 -13.77 5.67 8.84
N ILE A 252 -13.48 5.91 10.12
CA ILE A 252 -12.57 6.98 10.58
C ILE A 252 -11.18 6.87 9.93
N PRO A 253 -10.51 5.70 9.89
CA PRO A 253 -9.24 5.54 9.19
C PRO A 253 -9.30 5.97 7.72
N CYS A 254 -10.34 5.55 6.99
CA CYS A 254 -10.51 5.94 5.58
C CYS A 254 -10.74 7.45 5.41
N GLN A 255 -11.56 8.06 6.28
CA GLN A 255 -11.86 9.49 6.21
C GLN A 255 -10.63 10.36 6.51
N LYS A 256 -9.77 9.92 7.45
CA LYS A 256 -8.52 10.62 7.77
C LYS A 256 -7.49 10.54 6.64
N SER A 257 -7.42 9.42 5.95
CA SER A 257 -6.42 9.19 4.90
C SER A 257 -6.87 9.69 3.52
N LYS A 258 -8.17 9.77 3.25
CA LYS A 258 -8.68 10.23 1.95
C LYS A 258 -8.72 11.75 1.88
N VAL A 259 -7.98 12.31 0.92
CA VAL A 259 -8.17 13.69 0.48
C VAL A 259 -9.47 13.76 -0.32
N SER A 260 -10.56 14.21 0.32
CA SER A 260 -11.90 14.25 -0.29
C SER A 260 -12.11 15.45 -1.22
N ARG A 261 -11.29 16.49 -1.09
CA ARG A 261 -11.41 17.74 -1.85
C ARG A 261 -10.06 18.12 -2.43
N HIS A 262 -9.88 17.88 -3.72
CA HIS A 262 -8.86 18.60 -4.46
C HIS A 262 -9.33 20.05 -4.58
N VAL A 263 -8.60 20.98 -3.97
CA VAL A 263 -8.81 22.42 -4.20
C VAL A 263 -8.43 22.66 -5.66
N LYS A 264 -9.42 22.72 -6.55
CA LYS A 264 -9.22 23.21 -7.92
C LYS A 264 -9.22 24.72 -7.85
N SER A 265 -8.05 25.31 -7.59
CA SER A 265 -7.87 26.75 -7.72
C SER A 265 -8.20 27.16 -9.16
N PRO A 266 -8.93 28.26 -9.38
CA PRO A 266 -9.05 28.85 -10.71
C PRO A 266 -7.64 29.06 -11.27
N LYS A 267 -7.42 28.69 -12.53
CA LYS A 267 -6.15 28.99 -13.19
C LYS A 267 -6.03 30.50 -13.29
N GLY A 268 -4.96 31.08 -12.75
CA GLY A 268 -4.68 32.51 -12.90
C GLY A 268 -4.35 32.83 -14.36
N ASP A 269 -4.84 33.97 -14.85
CA ASP A 269 -4.43 34.51 -16.13
C ASP A 269 -3.12 35.27 -15.96
N PHE A 270 -2.09 34.84 -16.69
CA PHE A 270 -0.80 35.53 -16.72
C PHE A 270 -0.67 36.27 -18.04
N SER A 271 -0.27 37.55 -17.99
CA SER A 271 0.06 38.32 -19.18
C SER A 271 1.13 37.59 -19.99
N LEU A 272 0.96 37.52 -21.31
CA LEU A 272 2.00 37.02 -22.20
C LEU A 272 3.12 38.08 -22.31
N PRO A 273 4.41 37.68 -22.29
CA PRO A 273 5.49 38.62 -22.51
C PRO A 273 5.41 39.23 -23.92
N SER A 274 5.77 40.50 -24.06
CA SER A 274 5.74 41.25 -25.32
C SER A 274 7.06 41.21 -26.09
N ALA A 275 8.14 40.70 -25.49
CA ALA A 275 9.48 40.65 -26.07
C ALA A 275 10.25 39.39 -25.64
N ILE A 276 11.25 39.01 -26.44
CA ILE A 276 12.20 37.95 -26.07
C ILE A 276 13.00 38.38 -24.84
N PHE A 277 13.26 37.44 -23.93
CA PHE A 277 14.08 37.63 -22.72
C PHE A 277 13.53 38.62 -21.68
N SER A 278 12.34 39.22 -21.88
CA SER A 278 11.75 40.12 -20.90
C SER A 278 11.24 39.38 -19.66
N HIS A 279 10.73 38.15 -19.82
CA HIS A 279 10.25 37.31 -18.72
C HIS A 279 10.89 35.93 -18.81
N ILE A 280 11.67 35.58 -17.78
CA ILE A 280 12.33 34.28 -17.68
C ILE A 280 11.86 33.48 -16.47
N HIS A 281 11.90 32.16 -16.58
CA HIS A 281 11.74 31.25 -15.45
C HIS A 281 13.09 30.66 -15.05
N LEU A 282 13.48 30.78 -13.78
CA LEU A 282 14.66 30.13 -13.22
C LEU A 282 14.26 28.96 -12.32
N ASP A 283 15.01 27.87 -12.44
CA ASP A 283 14.80 26.64 -11.69
C ASP A 283 16.14 25.92 -11.47
N VAL A 284 16.32 25.25 -10.33
CA VAL A 284 17.52 24.48 -10.01
C VAL A 284 17.17 23.00 -9.98
N VAL A 285 17.85 22.23 -10.84
CA VAL A 285 17.69 20.78 -10.90
C VAL A 285 18.84 20.12 -10.16
N GLY A 286 18.53 19.30 -9.14
CA GLY A 286 19.51 18.47 -8.46
C GLY A 286 19.04 17.96 -7.10
N PRO A 287 19.92 17.25 -6.37
CA PRO A 287 21.26 16.87 -6.77
C PRO A 287 21.27 15.75 -7.83
N LEU A 288 22.14 15.88 -8.84
CA LEU A 288 22.41 14.90 -9.88
C LEU A 288 23.69 14.11 -9.58
N PRO A 289 23.93 12.96 -10.25
CA PRO A 289 25.22 12.28 -10.20
C PRO A 289 26.37 13.23 -10.55
N PRO A 290 27.47 13.23 -9.78
CA PRO A 290 28.55 14.19 -9.97
C PRO A 290 29.21 14.01 -11.33
N SER A 291 29.37 15.11 -12.06
CA SER A 291 30.07 15.15 -13.35
C SER A 291 31.00 16.35 -13.38
N LYS A 292 32.31 16.10 -13.51
CA LYS A 292 33.37 17.13 -13.50
C LYS A 292 33.27 18.13 -12.32
N GLY A 293 32.82 17.66 -11.15
CA GLY A 293 32.65 18.48 -9.95
C GLY A 293 31.30 19.21 -9.82
N TYR A 294 30.43 19.14 -10.83
CA TYR A 294 29.09 19.73 -10.80
C TYR A 294 28.04 18.71 -10.35
N ARG A 295 27.04 19.19 -9.61
CA ARG A 295 25.96 18.35 -9.04
C ARG A 295 24.57 18.92 -9.26
N TYR A 296 24.47 20.14 -9.75
CA TYR A 296 23.21 20.84 -9.98
C TYR A 296 23.23 21.50 -11.36
N CYS A 297 22.05 21.84 -11.86
CA CYS A 297 21.88 22.59 -13.09
C CYS A 297 20.94 23.77 -12.85
N LEU A 298 21.40 25.00 -13.11
CA LEU A 298 20.54 26.17 -13.19
C LEU A 298 19.91 26.21 -14.58
N LYS A 299 18.60 26.05 -14.66
CA LYS A 299 17.85 26.25 -15.90
C LYS A 299 17.28 27.66 -15.92
N ALA A 300 17.39 28.31 -17.07
CA ALA A 300 16.73 29.55 -17.39
C ALA A 300 15.89 29.36 -18.66
N VAL A 301 14.59 29.58 -18.59
CA VAL A 301 13.69 29.41 -19.74
C VAL A 301 13.07 30.75 -20.09
N ASP A 302 13.31 31.22 -21.31
CA ASP A 302 12.60 32.39 -21.83
C ASP A 302 11.13 32.07 -22.06
N ARG A 303 10.23 32.86 -21.47
CA ARG A 303 8.80 32.60 -21.53
C ARG A 303 8.20 32.93 -22.91
N PHE A 304 8.81 33.87 -23.65
CA PHE A 304 8.36 34.24 -25.00
C PHE A 304 8.67 33.14 -26.02
N THR A 305 9.94 32.76 -26.15
CA THR A 305 10.39 31.76 -27.14
C THR A 305 10.29 30.32 -26.66
N ARG A 306 10.08 30.09 -25.35
CA ARG A 306 10.20 28.77 -24.69
C ARG A 306 11.60 28.16 -24.79
N ARG A 307 12.63 28.97 -25.08
CA ARG A 307 14.00 28.49 -25.22
C ARG A 307 14.63 28.23 -23.84
N PRO A 308 15.12 27.01 -23.57
CA PRO A 308 15.88 26.71 -22.36
C PRO A 308 17.37 26.99 -22.52
N GLU A 309 17.99 27.55 -21.50
CA GLU A 309 19.44 27.57 -21.26
C GLU A 309 19.72 26.83 -19.95
N VAL A 310 20.80 26.05 -19.92
CA VAL A 310 21.16 25.24 -18.76
C VAL A 310 22.62 25.46 -18.42
N PHE A 311 22.89 25.82 -17.17
CA PHE A 311 24.22 26.11 -16.66
C PHE A 311 24.58 25.12 -15.55
N PRO A 312 25.76 24.46 -15.59
CA PRO A 312 26.16 23.53 -14.55
C PRO A 312 26.58 24.27 -13.27
N VAL A 313 26.16 23.77 -12.11
CA VAL A 313 26.41 24.39 -10.79
C VAL A 313 26.93 23.36 -9.78
N ILE A 314 27.89 23.79 -8.95
CA ILE A 314 28.55 22.91 -7.96
C ILE A 314 27.70 22.70 -6.70
N ASP A 315 26.98 23.73 -6.27
CA ASP A 315 26.08 23.73 -5.12
C ASP A 315 24.88 24.64 -5.38
N GLU A 316 23.85 24.51 -4.56
CA GLU A 316 22.63 25.30 -4.67
C GLU A 316 22.71 26.62 -3.88
N LYS A 317 23.89 27.08 -3.45
CA LYS A 317 23.98 28.30 -2.65
C LYS A 317 23.58 29.52 -3.49
N ALA A 318 22.84 30.44 -2.88
CA ALA A 318 22.33 31.63 -3.55
C ALA A 318 23.41 32.44 -4.29
N LYS A 319 24.60 32.60 -3.69
CA LYS A 319 25.74 33.27 -4.33
C LYS A 319 26.21 32.54 -5.59
N THR A 320 26.40 31.22 -5.52
CA THR A 320 26.84 30.40 -6.65
C THR A 320 25.84 30.48 -7.81
N ILE A 321 24.54 30.44 -7.49
CA ILE A 321 23.48 30.59 -8.47
C ILE A 321 23.49 31.98 -9.10
N ALA A 322 23.58 33.04 -8.29
CA ALA A 322 23.65 34.41 -8.78
C ALA A 322 24.86 34.61 -9.70
N ASP A 323 26.05 34.21 -9.28
CA ASP A 323 27.29 34.30 -10.08
C ASP A 323 27.15 33.52 -11.41
N THR A 324 26.51 32.34 -11.39
CA THR A 324 26.24 31.53 -12.59
C THR A 324 25.22 32.22 -13.50
N PHE A 325 24.19 32.83 -12.94
CA PHE A 325 23.17 33.55 -13.69
C PHE A 325 23.73 34.83 -14.33
N TYR A 326 24.55 35.58 -13.61
CA TYR A 326 25.24 36.77 -14.14
C TYR A 326 26.19 36.39 -15.28
N SER A 327 27.06 35.41 -15.04
CA SER A 327 28.06 35.00 -16.02
C SER A 327 27.46 34.24 -17.21
N GLY A 328 26.37 33.50 -17.01
CA GLY A 328 25.74 32.69 -18.04
C GLY A 328 24.61 33.36 -18.82
N TRP A 329 23.71 34.10 -18.17
CA TRP A 329 22.55 34.72 -18.83
C TRP A 329 22.75 36.21 -19.07
N ILE A 330 22.99 36.99 -18.01
CA ILE A 330 23.04 38.46 -18.06
C ILE A 330 24.11 38.93 -19.04
N SER A 331 25.29 38.30 -19.02
CA SER A 331 26.40 38.60 -19.93
C SER A 331 26.07 38.39 -21.42
N ARG A 332 25.13 37.50 -21.74
CA ARG A 332 24.79 37.10 -23.12
C ARG A 332 23.53 37.77 -23.65
N PHE A 333 22.53 37.97 -22.78
CA PHE A 333 21.18 38.38 -23.18
C PHE A 333 20.71 39.67 -22.50
N GLY A 334 21.48 40.19 -21.55
CA GLY A 334 21.09 41.35 -20.75
C GLY A 334 20.18 41.00 -19.57
N VAL A 335 19.72 42.03 -18.86
CA VAL A 335 18.90 41.91 -17.66
C VAL A 335 17.42 41.74 -18.05
N PRO A 336 16.75 40.65 -17.63
CA PRO A 336 15.31 40.48 -17.87
C PRO A 336 14.50 41.48 -17.03
N GLU A 337 13.27 41.79 -17.46
CA GLU A 337 12.36 42.65 -16.69
C GLU A 337 11.74 41.88 -15.51
N VAL A 338 11.39 40.61 -15.75
CA VAL A 338 10.71 39.74 -14.79
C VAL A 338 11.42 38.39 -14.69
N ILE A 339 11.68 37.97 -13.45
CA ILE A 339 12.20 36.65 -13.13
C ILE A 339 11.15 35.92 -12.29
N THR A 340 10.75 34.73 -12.73
CA THR A 340 9.88 33.85 -11.95
C THR A 340 10.66 32.63 -11.48
N THR A 341 10.61 32.36 -10.20
CA THR A 341 11.26 31.20 -9.56
C THR A 341 10.27 30.46 -8.69
N ASP A 342 10.64 29.27 -8.22
CA ASP A 342 10.00 28.70 -7.04
C ASP A 342 10.48 29.45 -5.76
N GLN A 343 9.78 29.28 -4.63
CA GLN A 343 10.21 29.82 -3.32
C GLN A 343 11.43 29.08 -2.75
N GLY A 344 12.37 28.66 -3.59
CA GLY A 344 13.63 28.12 -3.14
C GLY A 344 14.43 29.21 -2.41
N ARG A 345 14.89 28.92 -1.20
CA ARG A 345 15.74 29.84 -0.39
C ARG A 345 16.96 30.37 -1.15
N ASN A 346 17.35 29.66 -2.19
CA ASN A 346 18.49 29.98 -3.03
C ASN A 346 18.23 31.18 -3.98
N PHE A 347 16.97 31.61 -4.12
CA PHE A 347 16.54 32.74 -4.94
C PHE A 347 16.07 33.97 -4.13
N GLU A 348 15.97 33.86 -2.79
CA GLU A 348 15.47 34.92 -1.90
C GLU A 348 16.54 35.88 -1.36
N SER A 349 17.80 35.74 -1.78
CA SER A 349 18.88 36.63 -1.33
C SER A 349 18.95 37.94 -2.12
N ASP A 350 19.40 39.03 -1.49
CA ASP A 350 19.65 40.37 -2.08
C ASP A 350 20.69 40.38 -3.25
N LEU A 351 21.18 39.21 -3.66
CA LEU A 351 22.22 39.03 -4.66
C LEU A 351 21.68 39.06 -6.11
N PHE A 352 20.36 39.07 -6.30
CA PHE A 352 19.75 39.18 -7.62
C PHE A 352 19.59 40.66 -8.05
N PRO A 353 19.73 40.97 -9.34
CA PRO A 353 19.84 42.35 -9.81
C PRO A 353 18.57 43.18 -9.51
N PHE A 354 18.75 44.27 -8.76
CA PHE A 354 17.89 45.45 -8.83
C PHE A 354 17.98 45.99 -10.28
N PRO A 355 16.91 45.92 -11.12
CA PRO A 355 15.52 46.27 -10.83
C PRO A 355 14.48 45.19 -11.21
N CYS A 356 14.84 43.90 -11.19
CA CYS A 356 13.92 42.83 -11.62
C CYS A 356 12.79 42.59 -10.60
N GLN A 357 11.55 42.46 -11.08
CA GLN A 357 10.46 41.95 -10.25
C GLN A 357 10.59 40.43 -10.12
N ILE A 358 10.83 39.93 -8.90
CA ILE A 358 10.86 38.50 -8.60
C ILE A 358 9.46 38.06 -8.18
N PHE A 359 8.85 37.15 -8.94
CA PHE A 359 7.59 36.51 -8.58
C PHE A 359 7.83 35.07 -8.15
N SER A 360 7.33 34.69 -6.98
CA SER A 360 7.37 33.31 -6.49
C SER A 360 5.99 32.67 -6.55
N HIS A 361 5.88 31.46 -7.10
CA HIS A 361 4.62 30.71 -7.17
C HIS A 361 4.55 29.56 -6.16
N TYR A 362 3.33 29.33 -5.66
CA TYR A 362 2.93 28.25 -4.73
C TYR A 362 2.57 26.95 -5.46
#